data_AF-A0A3L8BA86-F1
#
_entry.id   AF-A0A3L8BA86-F1
#
_cell.length_a   1.000
_cell.length_b   1.000
_cell.length_c   1.000
_cell.angle_alpha   90.00
_cell.angle_beta   90.00
_cell.angle_gamma   90.00
#
_symmetry.space_group_name_H-M   'P 1'
#
loop_
_entity.id
_entity.type
_entity.pdbx_description
1 polymer ?
#
loop_
_entity_poly.entity_id
_entity_poly.type
_entity_poly.pdbx_seq_one_letter_code
_entity_poly.pdbx_strand_id
1 'polypeptide(L)' 'MLNLSTIDMTITGLQQHYRNGDFTPAQILRLLRDANAEYNQTNPVWIHLLSPEELEPYLEKLQGKSADDLPLYGVPFA' A
#
# COMPACT_ATOMS: atom_id res chain seq x y z
N MET A 1 3.95 -1.67 -15.62
CA MET A 1 4.30 -0.82 -14.46
C MET A 1 2.99 -0.39 -13.80
N LEU A 2 2.92 -0.38 -12.46
CA LEU A 2 1.72 0.05 -11.73
C LEU A 2 1.50 1.56 -11.93
N ASN A 3 0.25 1.95 -12.16
CA ASN A 3 -0.16 3.35 -12.32
C ASN A 3 -1.26 3.66 -11.32
N LEU A 4 -0.99 4.53 -10.34
CA LEU A 4 -1.94 4.89 -9.28
C LEU A 4 -3.24 5.48 -9.81
N SER A 5 -3.21 6.15 -10.97
CA SER A 5 -4.39 6.80 -11.55
C SER A 5 -5.40 5.81 -12.16
N THR A 6 -5.02 4.53 -12.32
CA THR A 6 -5.86 3.51 -12.96
C THR A 6 -6.16 2.31 -12.07
N ILE A 7 -5.62 2.28 -10.85
CA ILE A 7 -5.86 1.21 -9.87
C ILE A 7 -7.15 1.53 -9.11
N ASP A 8 -8.02 0.53 -8.92
CA ASP A 8 -9.14 0.65 -8.00
C ASP A 8 -8.62 0.58 -6.55
N MET A 9 -8.50 1.75 -5.93
CA MET A 9 -8.00 1.93 -4.57
C MET A 9 -9.07 1.73 -3.48
N THR A 10 -10.30 1.36 -3.84
CA THR A 10 -11.30 0.97 -2.82
C THR A 10 -10.84 -0.28 -2.07
N ILE A 11 -11.35 -0.50 -0.85
CA ILE A 11 -11.01 -1.70 -0.06
C ILE A 11 -11.29 -2.98 -0.87
N THR A 12 -12.46 -3.04 -1.51
CA THR A 12 -12.86 -4.19 -2.33
C THR A 12 -11.99 -4.34 -3.58
N GLY A 13 -11.64 -3.23 -4.24
CA GLY A 13 -10.73 -3.22 -5.38
C GLY A 13 -9.35 -3.76 -5.04
N LEU A 14 -8.75 -3.26 -3.95
CA LEU A 14 -7.45 -3.74 -3.47
C LEU A 14 -7.48 -5.23 -3.11
N GLN A 15 -8.53 -5.69 -2.41
CA GLN A 15 -8.69 -7.12 -2.12
C GLN A 15 -8.76 -7.96 -3.41
N GLN A 16 -9.49 -7.51 -4.44
CA GLN A 16 -9.55 -8.21 -5.72
C GLN A 16 -8.19 -8.24 -6.42
N HIS A 17 -7.49 -7.11 -6.48
CA HIS A 17 -6.13 -7.04 -7.03
C HIS A 17 -5.16 -8.00 -6.32
N TYR A 18 -5.22 -8.07 -4.99
CA TYR A 18 -4.39 -9.00 -4.21
C TYR A 18 -4.75 -10.46 -4.46
N ARG A 19 -6.04 -10.80 -4.58
CA ARG A 19 -6.48 -12.18 -4.95
C ARG A 19 -6.01 -12.57 -6.35
N ASN A 20 -6.06 -11.64 -7.30
CA ASN A 20 -5.65 -11.87 -8.68
C ASN A 20 -4.12 -11.92 -8.84
N GLY A 21 -3.37 -11.46 -7.84
CA GLY A 21 -1.91 -11.36 -7.91
C GLY A 21 -1.42 -10.23 -8.83
N ASP A 22 -2.28 -9.23 -9.10
CA ASP A 22 -1.94 -8.09 -9.96
C ASP A 22 -0.72 -7.32 -9.40
N PHE A 23 -0.63 -7.27 -8.07
CA PHE A 23 0.50 -6.75 -7.29
C PHE A 23 0.40 -7.20 -5.83
N THR A 24 1.47 -7.01 -5.07
CA THR A 24 1.53 -7.29 -3.63
C THR A 24 1.30 -6.03 -2.79
N PRO A 25 0.91 -6.17 -1.51
CA PRO A 25 0.84 -5.03 -0.58
C PRO A 25 2.14 -4.21 -0.53
N ALA A 26 3.29 -4.88 -0.57
CA ALA A 26 4.60 -4.22 -0.56
C ALA A 26 4.85 -3.37 -1.83
N GLN A 27 4.37 -3.82 -3.00
CA GLN A 27 4.55 -3.08 -4.24
C GLN A 27 3.72 -1.79 -4.26
N ILE A 28 2.44 -1.86 -3.89
CA ILE A 28 1.58 -0.67 -3.88
C ILE A 28 1.98 0.31 -2.77
N LEU A 29 2.38 -0.19 -1.60
CA LEU A 29 2.82 0.63 -0.48
C LEU A 29 4.07 1.44 -0.81
N ARG A 30 5.07 0.83 -1.48
CA ARG A 30 6.26 1.57 -1.96
C ARG A 30 5.87 2.69 -2.92
N LEU A 31 5.02 2.38 -3.90
CA LEU A 31 4.57 3.37 -4.89
C LEU A 31 3.82 4.53 -4.24
N LEU A 32 2.92 4.24 -3.30
CA LEU A 32 2.17 5.26 -2.56
C LEU A 32 3.09 6.11 -1.69
N ARG A 33 4.05 5.50 -0.99
CA ARG A 33 5.00 6.22 -0.15
C ARG A 33 5.82 7.20 -1.00
N ASP A 34 6.35 6.74 -2.13
CA ASP A 34 7.17 7.57 -3.01
C ASP A 34 6.37 8.74 -3.59
N ALA A 35 5.15 8.48 -4.08
CA ALA A 35 4.25 9.51 -4.57
C ALA A 35 3.89 10.54 -3.49
N ASN A 36 3.62 10.09 -2.26
CA ASN A 36 3.31 10.98 -1.15
C ASN A 36 4.54 11.77 -0.71
N ALA A 37 5.74 11.17 -0.68
CA ALA A 37 6.98 11.87 -0.32
C ALA A 37 7.30 12.99 -1.32
N GLU A 38 7.10 12.75 -2.63
CA GLU A 38 7.23 13.77 -3.67
C GLU A 38 6.17 14.88 -3.49
N TYR A 39 4.90 14.50 -3.35
CA TYR A 39 3.82 15.46 -3.19
C TYR A 39 3.96 16.34 -1.94
N ASN A 40 4.43 15.76 -0.82
CA ASN A 40 4.60 16.47 0.45
C ASN A 40 5.62 17.62 0.38
N GLN A 41 6.50 17.63 -0.62
CA GLN A 41 7.46 18.73 -0.85
C GLN A 41 6.76 20.03 -1.28
N THR A 42 5.61 19.92 -1.95
CA THR A 42 4.86 21.08 -2.49
C THR A 42 3.52 21.29 -1.79
N ASN A 43 2.94 20.23 -1.23
CA ASN A 43 1.72 20.28 -0.44
C ASN A 43 1.88 19.41 0.83
N PRO A 44 2.39 19.98 1.94
CA PRO A 44 2.73 19.23 3.13
C PRO A 44 1.48 18.81 3.92
N VAL A 45 0.92 17.66 3.57
CA VAL A 45 -0.24 17.06 4.26
C VAL A 45 0.17 16.02 5.31
N TRP A 46 1.41 15.51 5.23
CA TRP A 46 1.97 14.50 6.13
C TRP A 46 2.99 15.13 7.09
N ILE A 47 2.77 14.96 8.40
CA ILE A 47 3.74 15.33 9.45
C ILE A 47 4.91 14.34 9.46
N HIS A 48 4.61 13.05 9.32
CA HIS A 48 5.59 11.97 9.24
C HIS A 48 5.11 10.92 8.24
N LEU A 49 5.97 10.54 7.31
CA LEU A 49 5.79 9.36 6.45
C LEU A 49 6.74 8.28 6.93
N LEU A 50 6.23 7.07 7.17
CA LEU A 50 7.05 5.95 7.60
C LEU A 50 8.16 5.66 6.57
N SER A 51 9.39 5.51 7.07
CA SER A 51 10.54 5.08 6.28
C SER A 51 10.34 3.64 5.77
N PRO A 52 11.08 3.19 4.73
CA PRO A 52 11.03 1.80 4.32
C PRO A 52 11.30 0.82 5.48
N GLU A 53 12.25 1.14 6.35
CA GLU A 53 12.62 0.34 7.52
C GLU A 53 11.49 0.32 8.57
N GLU A 54 10.79 1.43 8.76
CA GLU A 54 9.63 1.49 9.65
C GLU A 54 8.42 0.69 9.13
N LEU A 55 8.33 0.48 7.80
CA LEU A 55 7.27 -0.29 7.16
C LEU A 55 7.49 -1.81 7.20
N GLU A 56 8.76 -2.26 7.22
CA GLU A 56 9.12 -3.69 7.19
C GLU A 56 8.37 -4.55 8.23
N PRO A 57 8.29 -4.17 9.52
CA PRO A 57 7.59 -5.00 10.52
C PRO A 57 6.10 -5.22 10.23
N TYR A 58 5.46 -4.33 9.46
CA TYR A 58 4.08 -4.50 9.03
C TYR A 58 3.96 -5.44 7.84
N LEU A 59 4.90 -5.37 6.90
CA LEU A 59 4.97 -6.28 5.76
C LEU A 59 5.30 -7.72 6.18
N GLU A 60 6.19 -7.89 7.16
CA GLU A 60 6.49 -9.21 7.75
C GLU A 60 5.24 -9.89 8.32
N LYS A 61 4.37 -9.13 8.99
CA LYS A 61 3.11 -9.66 9.56
C LYS A 61 2.08 -10.12 8.52
N LEU A 62 2.28 -9.77 7.26
CA LEU A 62 1.45 -10.20 6.13
C LEU A 62 2.01 -11.45 5.45
N GLN A 63 3.24 -11.87 5.75
CA GLN A 63 3.81 -13.11 5.20
C GLN A 63 2.97 -14.32 5.60
N GLY A 64 2.69 -15.20 4.64
CA GLY A 64 1.85 -16.38 4.85
C GLY A 64 0.36 -16.10 5.02
N LYS A 65 -0.09 -14.85 4.82
CA LYS A 65 -1.52 -14.47 4.83
C LYS A 65 -1.94 -13.96 3.46
N SER A 66 -3.25 -13.91 3.25
CA SER A 66 -3.91 -13.47 2.02
C SER A 66 -5.10 -12.54 2.30
N ALA A 67 -5.70 -12.03 1.23
CA ALA A 67 -6.93 -11.24 1.28
C ALA A 67 -8.16 -12.05 1.76
N ASP A 68 -8.06 -13.37 1.84
CA ASP A 68 -9.13 -14.21 2.39
C ASP A 68 -8.95 -14.47 3.89
N ASP A 69 -7.74 -14.29 4.42
CA ASP A 69 -7.43 -14.49 5.84
C ASP A 69 -7.70 -13.23 6.69
N LEU A 70 -7.56 -12.04 6.10
CA LEU A 70 -7.66 -10.76 6.80
C LEU A 70 -8.58 -9.78 6.07
N PRO A 71 -9.58 -9.18 6.76
CA PRO A 71 -10.55 -8.28 6.12
C PRO A 71 -9.93 -6.99 5.55
N LEU A 72 -8.77 -6.58 6.04
CA LEU A 72 -8.01 -5.41 5.56
C LEU A 72 -6.58 -5.79 5.14
N TYR A 73 -6.40 -7.00 4.61
CA TYR A 73 -5.10 -7.46 4.14
C TYR A 73 -4.42 -6.43 3.23
N GLY A 74 -3.30 -5.86 3.68
CA GLY A 74 -2.48 -4.95 2.88
C GLY A 74 -3.13 -3.63 2.47
N VAL A 75 -4.25 -3.22 3.10
CA VAL A 75 -4.90 -1.93 2.79
C VAL A 75 -4.14 -0.79 3.48
N PRO A 76 -3.60 0.20 2.74
CA PRO A 76 -2.93 1.36 3.34
C PRO A 76 -3.95 2.33 3.98
N PHE A 77 -3.58 2.95 5.10
CA PHE A 77 -4.41 3.89 5.83
C PHE A 77 -3.55 4.93 6.57
N ALA A 78 -4.20 6.00 7.05
CA ALA A 78 -3.64 7.07 7.86
C ALA A 78 -4.64 7.60 8.87
#